data_AF-A0A139JWT3-F1
#
_entry.id   AF-A0A139JWT3-F1
#
_cell.length_a   1.000
_cell.length_b   1.000
_cell.length_c   1.000
_cell.angle_alpha   90.00
_cell.angle_beta   90.00
_cell.angle_gamma   90.00
#
_symmetry.space_group_name_H-M   'P 1'
#
loop_
_entity.id
_entity.type
_entity.pdbx_description
1 polymer ?
#
loop_
_entity_poly.entity_id
_entity_poly.type
_entity_poly.pdbx_seq_one_letter_code
_entity_poly.pdbx_strand_id
1 'polypeptide(L)'
;MQEQKNNEDTLTDDAIEAGIEELTLVLLYLKRFKWNHDDQVARASWRSFDWETLDNLLQSSDLSGCDHKAVWISDEGIRRARNILEKYGLSHLEGAAEA
;
A
#
# COMPACT_ATOMS: atom_id res chain seq x y z
N MET A 1 30.16 -7.79 -20.06
CA MET A 1 28.91 -8.24 -20.71
C MET A 1 28.03 -9.05 -19.75
N GLN A 2 28.57 -10.00 -18.97
CA GLN A 2 27.81 -10.65 -17.88
C GLN A 2 27.47 -9.71 -16.73
N GLU A 3 28.38 -8.82 -16.34
CA GLU A 3 28.15 -7.84 -15.24
C GLU A 3 27.04 -6.82 -15.56
N GLN A 4 26.93 -6.39 -16.82
CA GLN A 4 25.88 -5.46 -17.25
C GLN A 4 24.50 -6.12 -17.27
N LYS A 5 24.44 -7.40 -17.67
CA LYS A 5 23.20 -8.17 -17.69
C LYS A 5 22.68 -8.45 -16.29
N ASN A 6 23.56 -8.81 -15.36
CA ASN A 6 23.22 -9.03 -13.96
C ASN A 6 22.70 -7.77 -13.26
N ASN A 7 23.23 -6.60 -13.62
CA ASN A 7 22.78 -5.30 -13.09
C ASN A 7 21.43 -4.87 -13.69
N GLU A 8 21.17 -5.18 -14.97
CA GLU A 8 19.86 -4.91 -15.60
C GLU A 8 18.75 -5.81 -15.01
N ASP A 9 19.06 -7.09 -14.75
CA ASP A 9 18.11 -8.03 -14.17
C ASP A 9 17.72 -7.61 -12.72
N THR A 10 18.70 -7.21 -11.89
CA THR A 10 18.42 -6.70 -10.52
C THR A 10 17.66 -5.39 -10.51
N LEU A 11 17.97 -4.46 -11.42
CA LEU A 11 17.22 -3.19 -11.54
C LEU A 11 15.75 -3.40 -11.94
N THR A 12 15.48 -4.50 -12.65
CA THR A 12 14.13 -4.87 -13.08
C THR A 12 13.33 -5.47 -11.92
N ASP A 13 13.97 -6.32 -11.11
CA ASP A 13 13.35 -6.92 -9.92
C ASP A 13 12.99 -5.84 -8.88
N ASP A 14 13.90 -4.92 -8.57
CA ASP A 14 13.65 -3.80 -7.65
C ASP A 14 12.46 -2.93 -8.12
N ALA A 15 12.36 -2.69 -9.44
CA ALA A 15 11.26 -1.93 -10.01
C ALA A 15 9.92 -2.67 -9.91
N ILE A 16 9.93 -4.01 -10.05
CA ILE A 16 8.75 -4.84 -9.87
C ILE A 16 8.31 -4.84 -8.40
N GLU A 17 9.24 -5.01 -7.46
CA GLU A 17 8.95 -4.98 -6.01
C GLU A 17 8.36 -3.63 -5.59
N ALA A 18 8.96 -2.53 -6.02
CA ALA A 18 8.42 -1.19 -5.78
C ALA A 18 7.01 -1.02 -6.38
N GLY A 19 6.76 -1.61 -7.54
CA GLY A 19 5.42 -1.65 -8.15
C GLY A 19 4.41 -2.45 -7.34
N ILE A 20 4.81 -3.61 -6.81
CA ILE A 20 3.98 -4.45 -5.94
C ILE A 20 3.63 -3.71 -4.65
N GLU A 21 4.58 -3.03 -4.03
CA GLU A 21 4.34 -2.22 -2.83
C GLU A 21 3.37 -1.07 -3.10
N GLU A 22 3.60 -0.31 -4.18
CA GLU A 22 2.76 0.81 -4.59
C GLU A 22 1.30 0.36 -4.80
N LEU A 23 1.09 -0.73 -5.52
CA LEU A 23 -0.23 -1.28 -5.78
C LEU A 23 -0.86 -1.91 -4.54
N THR A 24 -0.06 -2.53 -3.67
CA THR A 24 -0.54 -3.10 -2.40
C THR A 24 -1.07 -2.01 -1.48
N LEU A 25 -0.39 -0.87 -1.37
CA LEU A 25 -0.88 0.27 -0.60
C LEU A 25 -2.26 0.74 -1.09
N VAL A 26 -2.46 0.83 -2.40
CA VAL A 26 -3.76 1.18 -2.99
C VAL A 26 -4.83 0.14 -2.66
N LEU A 27 -4.51 -1.15 -2.76
CA LEU A 27 -5.48 -2.21 -2.45
C LEU A 27 -5.87 -2.21 -0.97
N LEU A 28 -4.92 -2.01 -0.06
CA LEU A 28 -5.19 -1.81 1.37
C LEU A 28 -6.08 -0.59 1.58
N TYR A 29 -5.79 0.52 0.91
CA TYR A 29 -6.59 1.74 0.97
C TYR A 29 -8.02 1.51 0.49
N LEU A 30 -8.23 0.86 -0.65
CA LEU A 30 -9.58 0.62 -1.19
C LEU A 30 -10.40 -0.38 -0.37
N LYS A 31 -9.74 -1.32 0.34
CA LYS A 31 -10.40 -2.31 1.20
C LYS A 31 -10.52 -1.86 2.65
N ARG A 32 -10.15 -0.62 2.96
CA ARG A 32 -10.08 -0.14 4.34
C ARG A 32 -11.46 -0.09 5.01
N PHE A 33 -11.47 -0.25 6.32
CA PHE A 33 -12.66 -0.20 7.17
C PHE A 33 -12.33 0.48 8.51
N LYS A 34 -13.39 0.80 9.27
CA LYS A 34 -13.28 1.28 10.65
C LYS A 34 -13.01 0.09 11.57
N TRP A 35 -11.90 0.11 12.32
CA TRP A 35 -11.53 -1.01 13.18
C TRP A 35 -12.51 -1.17 14.34
N ASN A 36 -12.87 -0.05 14.95
CA ASN A 36 -13.89 0.06 15.99
C ASN A 36 -15.04 0.96 15.52
N HIS A 37 -16.23 0.75 16.10
CA HIS A 37 -17.41 1.56 15.79
C HIS A 37 -17.22 3.06 16.08
N ASP A 38 -16.33 3.39 17.03
CA ASP A 38 -16.04 4.76 17.44
C ASP A 38 -14.97 5.46 16.57
N ASP A 39 -14.36 4.74 15.62
CA ASP A 39 -13.36 5.33 14.75
C ASP A 39 -14.01 6.32 13.77
N GLN A 40 -13.47 7.54 13.74
CA GLN A 40 -13.94 8.58 12.84
C GLN A 40 -13.45 8.38 11.41
N VAL A 41 -12.34 7.64 11.22
CA VAL A 41 -11.69 7.44 9.91
C VAL A 41 -11.45 5.96 9.69
N ALA A 42 -11.89 5.44 8.55
CA ALA A 42 -11.55 4.08 8.12
C ALA A 42 -10.07 4.03 7.74
N ARG A 43 -9.26 3.35 8.55
CA ARG A 43 -7.80 3.20 8.34
C ARG A 43 -7.34 1.75 8.34
N ALA A 44 -8.15 0.83 8.86
CA ALA A 44 -7.74 -0.55 9.00
C ALA A 44 -7.98 -1.32 7.72
N SER A 45 -7.09 -2.25 7.37
CA SER A 45 -7.33 -3.25 6.34
C SER A 45 -6.86 -4.61 6.85
N TRP A 46 -7.45 -5.68 6.33
CA TRP A 46 -7.00 -7.03 6.65
C TRP A 46 -5.56 -7.25 6.18
N ARG A 47 -4.80 -7.99 6.99
CA ARG A 47 -3.43 -8.39 6.69
C ARG A 47 -3.44 -9.56 5.69
N SER A 48 -3.74 -9.26 4.42
CA SER A 48 -4.00 -10.25 3.37
C SER A 48 -2.95 -10.32 2.26
N PHE A 49 -1.89 -9.52 2.36
CA PHE A 49 -0.82 -9.44 1.36
C PHE A 49 0.49 -10.00 1.92
N ASP A 50 1.49 -10.12 1.05
CA ASP A 50 2.80 -10.64 1.39
C ASP A 50 3.45 -9.89 2.58
N TRP A 51 4.14 -10.63 3.45
CA TRP A 51 4.67 -10.09 4.70
C TRP A 51 5.79 -9.08 4.49
N GLU A 52 6.68 -9.32 3.52
CA GLU A 52 7.79 -8.44 3.20
C GLU A 52 7.28 -7.11 2.66
N THR A 53 6.31 -7.15 1.73
CA THR A 53 5.64 -5.95 1.23
C THR A 53 5.01 -5.13 2.36
N LEU A 54 4.31 -5.79 3.29
CA LEU A 54 3.68 -5.10 4.43
C LEU A 54 4.71 -4.51 5.40
N ASP A 55 5.82 -5.20 5.63
CA ASP A 55 6.91 -4.72 6.47
C ASP A 55 7.60 -3.51 5.83
N ASN A 56 7.80 -3.49 4.52
CA ASN A 56 8.34 -2.34 3.79
C ASN A 56 7.40 -1.13 3.84
N LEU A 57 6.09 -1.35 3.75
CA LEU A 57 5.08 -0.29 3.92
C LEU A 57 5.02 0.24 5.37
N LEU A 58 5.35 -0.56 6.37
CA LEU A 58 5.54 -0.10 7.75
C LEU A 58 6.82 0.72 7.90
N GLN A 59 7.93 0.27 7.32
CA GLN A 59 9.22 0.97 7.39
C GLN A 59 9.18 2.33 6.67
N SER A 60 8.46 2.43 5.55
CA SER A 60 8.26 3.67 4.80
C SER A 60 7.23 4.61 5.42
N SER A 61 6.60 4.24 6.54
CA SER A 61 5.56 5.00 7.26
C SER A 61 4.23 5.18 6.52
N ASP A 62 3.99 4.43 5.44
CA ASP A 62 2.66 4.35 4.82
C ASP A 62 1.65 3.63 5.71
N LEU A 63 2.13 2.67 6.50
CA LEU A 63 1.38 2.03 7.57
C LEU A 63 1.84 2.56 8.92
N SER A 64 0.88 2.86 9.80
CA SER A 64 1.15 3.34 11.16
C SER A 64 1.27 2.21 12.19
N GLY A 65 0.99 0.96 11.79
CA GLY A 65 1.12 -0.22 12.64
C GLY A 65 0.35 -1.42 12.12
N CYS A 66 0.45 -2.53 12.83
CA CYS A 66 -0.31 -3.75 12.56
C CYS A 66 -0.52 -4.60 13.81
N ASP A 67 -1.48 -5.52 13.76
CA ASP A 67 -1.57 -6.65 14.67
C ASP A 67 -1.59 -7.99 13.88
N HIS A 68 -2.07 -9.05 14.54
CA HIS A 68 -2.17 -10.39 13.95
C HIS A 68 -3.27 -10.53 12.89
N LYS A 69 -4.17 -9.55 12.74
CA LYS A 69 -5.32 -9.58 11.82
C LYS A 69 -5.27 -8.46 10.80
N ALA A 70 -4.84 -7.26 11.19
CA ALA A 70 -4.98 -6.06 10.40
C ALA A 70 -3.75 -5.16 10.43
N VAL A 71 -3.73 -4.25 9.47
CA VAL A 71 -2.79 -3.14 9.35
C VAL A 71 -3.56 -1.82 9.41
N TRP A 72 -2.93 -0.77 9.91
CA TRP A 72 -3.52 0.58 9.92
C TRP A 72 -2.74 1.48 8.98
N ILE A 73 -3.45 2.15 8.07
CA ILE A 73 -2.87 3.09 7.11
C ILE A 73 -2.68 4.45 7.80
N SER A 74 -1.48 5.01 7.67
CA SER A 74 -1.15 6.34 8.20
C SER A 74 -1.81 7.45 7.37
N ASP A 75 -1.74 8.69 7.84
CA ASP A 75 -2.17 9.85 7.03
C ASP A 75 -1.35 9.98 5.74
N GLU A 76 -0.06 9.68 5.83
CA GLU A 76 0.85 9.73 4.69
C GLU A 76 0.52 8.62 3.69
N GLY A 77 0.24 7.40 4.17
CA GLY A 77 -0.19 6.29 3.31
C GLY A 77 -1.52 6.55 2.63
N ILE A 78 -2.48 7.19 3.30
CA ILE A 78 -3.74 7.64 2.68
C ILE A 78 -3.46 8.64 1.56
N ARG A 79 -2.61 9.65 1.83
CA ARG A 79 -2.23 10.66 0.84
C ARG A 79 -1.52 10.03 -0.35
N ARG A 80 -0.56 9.12 -0.11
CA ARG A 80 0.19 8.41 -1.15
C ARG A 80 -0.75 7.53 -1.98
N ALA A 81 -1.64 6.76 -1.36
CA ALA A 81 -2.63 5.93 -2.05
C ALA A 81 -3.52 6.75 -3.00
N ARG A 82 -4.00 7.93 -2.57
CA ARG A 82 -4.78 8.84 -3.41
C ARG A 82 -3.99 9.33 -4.63
N ASN A 83 -2.75 9.76 -4.41
CA ASN A 83 -1.87 10.19 -5.51
C ASN A 83 -1.63 9.05 -6.52
N ILE A 84 -1.51 7.81 -6.04
CA ILE A 84 -1.35 6.64 -6.90
C ILE A 84 -2.63 6.37 -7.71
N LEU A 85 -3.81 6.45 -7.09
CA LEU A 85 -5.08 6.36 -7.81
C LEU A 85 -5.18 7.41 -8.91
N GLU A 86 -4.77 8.65 -8.64
CA GLU A 86 -4.72 9.72 -9.64
C GLU A 86 -3.73 9.41 -10.77
N LYS A 87 -2.51 8.99 -10.43
CA LYS A 87 -1.47 8.56 -11.37
C LYS A 87 -1.98 7.51 -12.37
N TYR A 88 -2.85 6.61 -11.95
CA TYR A 88 -3.43 5.56 -12.80
C TYR A 88 -4.81 5.92 -13.42
N GLY A 89 -5.33 7.13 -13.21
CA GLY A 89 -6.65 7.53 -13.71
C GLY A 89 -7.83 6.86 -12.99
N LEU A 90 -7.61 6.43 -11.75
CA LEU A 90 -8.55 5.68 -10.90
C LEU A 90 -9.16 6.51 -9.76
N SER A 91 -9.02 7.84 -9.76
CA SER A 91 -9.54 8.72 -8.69
C SER A 91 -11.04 8.54 -8.44
N HIS A 92 -11.81 8.09 -9.43
CA HIS A 92 -13.25 7.80 -9.28
C HIS A 92 -13.55 6.67 -8.27
N LEU A 93 -12.56 5.84 -7.92
CA LEU A 93 -12.71 4.78 -6.91
C LEU A 93 -12.70 5.33 -5.48
N GLU A 94 -12.25 6.56 -5.25
CA GLU A 94 -12.16 7.16 -3.91
C GLU A 94 -13.54 7.27 -3.25
N GLY A 95 -14.53 7.79 -3.98
CA GLY A 95 -15.90 7.96 -3.46
C GLY A 95 -16.62 6.65 -3.13
N ALA A 96 -16.17 5.52 -3.69
CA ALA A 96 -16.72 4.20 -3.37
C ALA A 96 -16.15 3.62 -2.07
N ALA A 97 -14.97 4.07 -1.64
CA ALA A 97 -14.28 3.56 -0.46
C ALA A 97 -14.58 4.38 0.82
N GLU A 98 -15.36 5.46 0.72
CA GLU A 98 -15.84 6.26 1.86
C GLU A 98 -17.27 5.88 2.31
N ALA A 99 -17.94 5.01 1.57
CA ALA A 99 -19.30 4.51 1.84
C ALA A 99 -19.31 3.30 2.78
#